data_AF-A0A2G6BR63-F1
#
_entry.id   AF-A0A2G6BR63-F1
#
_cell.length_a   1.000
_cell.length_b   1.000
_cell.length_c   1.000
_cell.angle_alpha   90.00
_cell.angle_beta   90.00
_cell.angle_gamma   90.00
#
_symmetry.space_group_name_H-M   'P 1'
#
loop_
_entity.id
_entity.type
_entity.pdbx_description
1 polymer ?
#
loop_
_entity_poly.entity_id
_entity_poly.type
_entity_poly.pdbx_seq_one_letter_code
_entity_poly.pdbx_strand_id
1 'polypeptide(L)' 'MRMKDDHMKNGQLKAAYNVQISAENKFITNVSVHQKPADTTTLESHINKFENNYGKQSKETVADSGYGSEENYEMLNK' A
#
# COMPACT_ATOMS: atom_id res chain seq x y z
N MET A 1 11.22 -9.96 2.20
CA MET A 1 9.95 -10.38 1.56
C MET A 1 10.16 -11.70 0.85
N ARG A 2 9.15 -12.57 0.76
CA ARG A 2 9.24 -13.80 -0.04
C ARG A 2 8.96 -13.42 -1.49
N MET A 3 10.01 -13.38 -2.30
CA MET A 3 9.89 -13.04 -3.72
C MET A 3 9.39 -14.26 -4.51
N LYS A 4 8.71 -14.02 -5.64
CA LYS A 4 8.31 -15.10 -6.57
C LYS A 4 9.53 -15.89 -7.05
N ASP A 5 10.63 -15.19 -7.29
CA ASP A 5 11.91 -15.79 -7.67
C ASP A 5 12.62 -16.37 -6.45
N ASP A 6 12.57 -17.70 -6.32
CA ASP A 6 13.28 -18.48 -5.31
C ASP A 6 14.25 -19.47 -5.98
N HIS A 7 15.39 -18.95 -6.46
CA HIS A 7 16.41 -19.73 -7.17
C HIS A 7 16.96 -20.88 -6.32
N MET A 8 17.15 -20.63 -5.02
CA MET A 8 17.71 -21.60 -4.07
C MET A 8 16.65 -22.57 -3.52
N LYS A 9 15.35 -22.34 -3.83
CA LYS A 9 14.20 -23.12 -3.34
C LYS A 9 14.19 -23.33 -1.82
N ASN A 10 14.79 -22.41 -1.08
CA ASN A 10 14.98 -22.52 0.37
C ASN A 10 14.05 -21.55 1.13
N GLY A 11 13.17 -20.82 0.43
CA GLY A 11 12.26 -19.86 1.04
C GLY A 11 12.97 -18.64 1.64
N GLN A 12 14.23 -18.38 1.28
CA GLN A 12 14.98 -17.25 1.82
C GLN A 12 14.29 -15.92 1.51
N LEU A 13 14.12 -15.12 2.56
CA LEU A 13 13.62 -13.75 2.41
C LEU A 13 14.70 -12.89 1.75
N LYS A 14 14.29 -12.14 0.73
CA LYS A 14 15.16 -11.15 0.06
C LYS A 14 14.84 -9.75 0.57
N ALA A 15 15.85 -8.89 0.57
CA ALA A 15 15.67 -7.46 0.74
C ALA A 15 14.79 -6.95 -0.41
N ALA A 16 13.63 -6.40 -0.06
CA ALA A 16 12.65 -5.92 -1.00
C ALA A 16 11.76 -4.90 -0.28
N TYR A 17 11.17 -4.02 -1.07
CA TYR A 17 10.21 -3.03 -0.60
C TYR A 17 8.87 -3.28 -1.27
N ASN A 18 7.81 -2.95 -0.54
CA ASN A 18 6.47 -2.90 -1.08
C ASN A 18 6.16 -1.46 -1.49
N VAL A 19 5.90 -1.24 -2.79
CA VAL A 19 5.67 0.08 -3.37
C VAL A 19 4.18 0.23 -3.64
N GLN A 20 3.57 1.25 -3.04
CA GLN A 20 2.18 1.58 -3.25
C GLN A 20 2.02 2.81 -4.15
N ILE A 21 1.03 2.76 -5.02
CA ILE A 21 0.77 3.78 -6.04
C ILE A 21 -0.73 4.08 -6.03
N SER A 22 -1.08 5.35 -5.85
CA SER A 22 -2.44 5.85 -6.09
C SER A 22 -2.53 6.44 -7.49
N ALA A 23 -3.64 6.18 -8.16
CA ALA A 23 -3.96 6.79 -9.43
C ALA A 23 -5.39 7.36 -9.43
N GLU A 24 -5.54 8.56 -9.96
CA GLU A 24 -6.84 9.23 -10.12
C GLU A 24 -6.88 9.91 -11.49
N ASN A 25 -8.02 9.82 -12.19
CA ASN A 25 -8.22 10.47 -13.50
C ASN A 25 -7.11 10.17 -14.53
N LYS A 26 -6.56 8.95 -14.52
CA LYS A 26 -5.44 8.48 -15.38
C LYS A 26 -4.07 9.09 -15.04
N PHE A 27 -3.91 9.71 -13.88
CA PHE A 27 -2.64 10.22 -13.38
C PHE A 27 -2.21 9.49 -12.11
N ILE A 28 -0.91 9.30 -11.93
CA ILE A 28 -0.35 8.87 -10.64
C ILE A 28 -0.36 10.08 -9.72
N THR A 29 -1.01 9.95 -8.56
CA THR A 29 -1.20 11.05 -7.61
C THR A 29 -0.34 10.91 -6.36
N ASN A 30 0.02 9.68 -6.00
CA ASN A 30 0.83 9.39 -4.82
C ASN A 30 1.67 8.12 -5.00
N VAL A 31 2.86 8.11 -4.38
CA VAL A 31 3.73 6.94 -4.31
C VAL A 31 4.32 6.83 -2.90
N SER A 32 4.33 5.64 -2.31
CA SER A 32 5.06 5.40 -1.06
C SER A 32 5.76 4.03 -1.07
N VAL A 33 6.80 3.92 -0.25
CA VAL A 33 7.70 2.76 -0.21
C VAL A 33 7.73 2.23 1.21
N HIS A 34 7.46 0.94 1.39
CA HIS A 34 7.30 0.32 2.69
C HIS A 34 8.21 -0.88 2.86
N GLN A 35 8.78 -1.04 4.05
CA GLN A 35 9.47 -2.27 4.46
C GLN A 35 8.49 -3.25 5.10
N LYS A 36 7.36 -3.51 4.43
CA LYS A 36 6.30 -4.40 4.91
C LYS A 36 6.03 -5.49 3.87
N PRO A 37 5.87 -6.75 4.30
CA PRO A 37 5.65 -7.85 3.36
C PRO A 37 4.19 -7.95 2.86
N ALA A 38 3.23 -7.30 3.52
CA ALA A 38 1.80 -7.37 3.20
C ALA A 38 1.22 -5.97 3.02
N ASP A 39 0.20 -5.85 2.17
CA ASP A 39 -0.42 -4.58 1.78
C ASP A 39 -1.30 -3.97 2.87
N THR A 40 -1.99 -4.82 3.66
CA THR A 40 -2.91 -4.39 4.74
C THR A 40 -2.32 -3.30 5.64
N THR A 41 -1.06 -3.44 6.06
CA THR A 41 -0.40 -2.48 6.97
C THR A 41 0.18 -1.23 6.30
N THR A 42 0.01 -1.09 4.98
CA THR A 42 0.62 0.02 4.22
C THR A 42 -0.37 1.13 3.86
N LEU A 43 -1.67 0.84 3.90
CA LEU A 43 -2.73 1.72 3.40
C LEU A 43 -2.76 3.06 4.16
N GLU A 44 -2.85 3.01 5.48
CA GLU A 44 -2.97 4.19 6.33
C GLU A 44 -1.84 5.20 6.06
N SER A 45 -0.60 4.73 6.15
CA SER A 45 0.56 5.58 5.88
C SER A 45 0.62 6.09 4.43
N HIS A 46 0.09 5.33 3.45
CA HIS A 46 0.02 5.78 2.05
C HIS A 46 -1.01 6.90 1.87
N ILE A 47 -2.23 6.72 2.39
CA ILE A 47 -3.33 7.68 2.27
C ILE A 47 -3.03 8.96 3.05
N ASN A 48 -2.53 8.84 4.29
CA ASN A 48 -2.15 9.99 5.11
C ASN A 48 -1.02 10.80 4.46
N LYS A 49 -0.09 10.15 3.75
CA LYS A 49 0.95 10.85 2.99
C LYS A 49 0.36 11.73 1.90
N PHE A 50 -0.66 11.26 1.18
CA PHE A 50 -1.34 12.06 0.16
C PHE A 50 -1.99 13.30 0.78
N GLU A 51 -2.75 13.10 1.86
CA GLU A 51 -3.43 14.20 2.54
C GLU A 51 -2.44 15.23 3.10
N ASN A 52 -1.36 14.79 3.74
CA ASN A 52 -0.31 15.68 4.24
C ASN A 52 0.36 16.50 3.13
N ASN A 53 0.52 15.94 1.93
CA ASN A 53 1.18 16.62 0.81
C ASN A 53 0.28 17.62 0.09
N TYR A 54 -1.02 17.34 0.00
CA TYR A 54 -1.95 18.11 -0.85
C TYR A 54 -3.07 18.80 -0.08
N GLY A 55 -3.18 18.58 1.24
CA GLY A 55 -4.21 19.15 2.10
C GLY A 55 -5.63 18.71 1.73
N LYS A 56 -5.77 17.56 1.05
CA LYS A 56 -7.04 17.01 0.60
C LYS A 56 -6.95 15.49 0.44
N GLN A 57 -8.11 14.85 0.40
CA GLN A 57 -8.25 13.41 0.17
C GLN A 57 -9.19 13.11 -1.00
N SER A 58 -9.02 11.94 -1.63
CA SER A 58 -9.97 11.41 -2.61
C SER A 58 -11.31 11.09 -1.93
N LYS A 59 -12.42 11.28 -2.64
CA LYS A 59 -13.77 11.05 -2.09
C LYS A 59 -14.05 9.57 -1.80
N GLU A 60 -13.48 8.71 -2.64
CA GLU A 60 -13.60 7.26 -2.54
C GLU A 60 -12.22 6.66 -2.75
N THR A 61 -11.88 5.67 -1.93
CA THR A 61 -10.66 4.89 -2.07
C THR A 61 -11.04 3.48 -2.51
N VAL A 62 -10.47 3.05 -3.64
CA VAL A 62 -10.67 1.71 -4.17
C VAL A 62 -9.31 1.00 -4.18
N ALA A 63 -9.26 -0.17 -3.57
CA ALA A 63 -8.07 -1.00 -3.49
C ALA A 63 -8.45 -2.48 -3.73
N ASP A 64 -7.46 -3.33 -4.00
CA ASP A 64 -7.70 -4.76 -4.12
C ASP A 64 -7.96 -5.42 -2.74
N SER A 65 -8.32 -6.70 -2.76
CA SER A 65 -8.62 -7.46 -1.53
C SER A 65 -7.42 -7.63 -0.59
N GLY A 66 -6.18 -7.43 -1.06
CA GLY A 66 -4.97 -7.51 -0.24
C GLY A 66 -4.89 -6.43 0.83
N TYR A 67 -5.69 -5.37 0.70
CA TYR A 67 -5.86 -4.32 1.70
C TYR A 67 -6.99 -4.57 2.69
N GLY A 68 -7.77 -5.64 2.52
CA GLY A 68 -8.90 -5.94 3.40
C GLY A 68 -8.44 -6.33 4.80
N SER A 69 -8.52 -5.41 5.74
CA SER A 69 -8.37 -5.66 7.18
C SER A 69 -9.37 -4.81 7.96
N GLU A 70 -9.76 -5.28 9.14
CA GLU A 70 -10.69 -4.56 10.02
C GLU A 70 -10.21 -3.14 10.29
N GLU A 71 -8.92 -2.97 10.58
CA GLU A 71 -8.30 -1.69 10.85
C GLU A 71 -8.38 -0.73 9.65
N ASN A 72 -8.20 -1.24 8.43
CA ASN A 72 -8.34 -0.43 7.21
C ASN A 72 -9.79 -0.01 6.98
N TYR A 73 -10.76 -0.88 7.27
CA TYR A 73 -12.18 -0.51 7.17
C TYR A 73 -12.56 0.53 8.22
N GLU A 74 -12.13 0.37 9.48
CA GLU A 74 -12.35 1.36 10.53
C GLU A 74 -11.73 2.71 10.19
N MET A 75 -10.54 2.72 9.59
CA MET A 75 -9.86 3.93 9.15
C MET A 75 -10.63 4.65 8.04
N LEU A 76 -11.14 3.91 7.05
CA LEU A 76 -11.87 4.47 5.90
C LEU A 76 -13.32 4.90 6.21
N ASN A 77 -13.88 4.42 7.32
CA ASN A 77 -15.24 4.75 7.77
C ASN A 77 -15.32 6.01 8.65
N LYS A 78 -14.21 6.71 8.85
CA LYS A 78 -14.15 7.98 9.61
C LYS A 78 -14.44 9.17 8.72
#